data_AF-A0A839P5R9-F1
#
_entry.id   AF-A0A839P5R9-F1
#
_cell.length_a   1.000
_cell.length_b   1.000
_cell.length_c   1.000
_cell.angle_alpha   90.00
_cell.angle_beta   90.00
_cell.angle_gamma   90.00
#
_symmetry.space_group_name_H-M   'P 1'
#
loop_
_entity.id
_entity.type
_entity.pdbx_description
1 polymer ?
#
loop_
_entity_poly.entity_id
_entity_poly.type
_entity_poly.pdbx_seq_one_letter_code
_entity_poly.pdbx_strand_id
1 'polypeptide(L)'
;MQTAANLANPLVDALVRHAERRTGSRMLAYEAVGRMIGTTASWVRKFVGNQPVRLDADTFLRIRASYQANCDRWDAQADEDRAAFFALGGGRRCNGSGHERAPGCGGRRASYARPASLCRGGSAGGSGRAVTDAAQSMR
;
A
#
# COMPACT_ATOMS: atom_id res chain seq x y z
N MET A 1 -16.67 10.60 -19.01
CA MET A 1 -16.24 9.21 -19.32
C MET A 1 -14.94 8.91 -18.59
N GLN A 2 -14.84 7.80 -17.86
CA GLN A 2 -13.57 7.35 -17.28
C GLN A 2 -12.76 6.67 -18.38
N THR A 3 -11.55 7.16 -18.65
CA THR A 3 -10.60 6.49 -19.57
C THR A 3 -9.71 5.53 -18.77
N ALA A 4 -9.15 4.50 -19.41
CA ALA A 4 -8.18 3.60 -18.77
C ALA A 4 -6.98 4.37 -18.18
N ALA A 5 -6.57 5.46 -18.84
CA ALA A 5 -5.54 6.37 -18.34
C ALA A 5 -5.94 7.06 -17.02
N ASN A 6 -7.17 7.54 -16.91
CA ASN A 6 -7.68 8.17 -15.68
C ASN A 6 -7.75 7.18 -14.50
N LEU A 7 -7.95 5.88 -14.78
CA LEU A 7 -7.92 4.82 -13.77
C LEU A 7 -6.50 4.43 -13.37
N ALA A 8 -5.57 4.37 -14.31
CA ALA A 8 -4.20 3.94 -14.05
C ALA A 8 -3.29 5.04 -13.48
N ASN A 9 -3.52 6.30 -13.83
CA ASN A 9 -2.70 7.43 -13.36
C ASN A 9 -2.55 7.47 -11.82
N PRO A 10 -3.62 7.42 -11.00
CA PRO A 10 -3.48 7.44 -9.55
C PRO A 10 -2.73 6.21 -8.99
N LEU A 11 -2.82 5.06 -9.65
CA LEU A 11 -2.10 3.85 -9.24
C LEU A 11 -0.59 4.01 -9.47
N VAL A 12 -0.21 4.53 -10.64
CA VAL A 12 1.20 4.80 -10.97
C VAL A 12 1.77 5.90 -10.08
N ASP A 13 1.02 6.98 -9.84
CA ASP A 13 1.46 8.06 -8.94
C ASP A 13 1.70 7.53 -7.51
N ALA A 14 0.82 6.67 -7.00
CA ALA A 14 1.00 6.05 -5.69
C ALA A 14 2.26 5.17 -5.60
N LEU A 15 2.54 4.37 -6.65
CA LEU A 15 3.76 3.57 -6.75
C LEU A 15 5.02 4.46 -6.77
N VAL A 16 5.00 5.54 -7.56
CA VAL A 16 6.11 6.49 -7.65
C VAL A 16 6.34 7.19 -6.31
N ARG A 17 5.30 7.70 -5.64
CA ARG A 17 5.44 8.35 -4.33
C ARG A 17 5.97 7.41 -3.26
N HIS A 18 5.59 6.14 -3.31
CA HIS A 18 6.16 5.15 -2.41
C HIS A 18 7.64 4.91 -2.72
N ALA A 19 8.00 4.69 -3.98
CA ALA A 19 9.39 4.48 -4.37
C ALA A 19 10.27 5.70 -4.05
N GLU A 20 9.78 6.92 -4.29
CA GLU A 20 10.45 8.20 -3.98
C GLU A 20 10.75 8.33 -2.49
N ARG A 21 9.85 7.91 -1.61
CA ARG A 21 10.10 7.90 -0.16
C ARG A 21 11.19 6.93 0.27
N ARG A 22 11.37 5.81 -0.44
CA ARG A 22 12.43 4.83 -0.13
C ARG A 22 13.78 5.22 -0.68
N THR A 23 13.82 5.83 -1.87
CA THR A 23 15.07 6.17 -2.57
C THR A 23 15.55 7.59 -2.29
N GLY A 24 14.66 8.49 -1.84
CA GLY A 24 14.92 9.92 -1.71
C GLY A 24 15.07 10.66 -3.04
N SER A 25 14.91 9.97 -4.18
CA SER A 25 15.08 10.55 -5.52
C SER A 25 13.92 10.18 -6.44
N ARG A 26 13.28 11.21 -6.99
CA ARG A 26 12.16 11.05 -7.92
C ARG A 26 12.57 10.37 -9.23
N MET A 27 13.79 10.61 -9.69
CA MET A 27 14.30 9.99 -10.92
C MET A 27 14.50 8.48 -10.73
N LEU A 28 15.10 8.07 -9.60
CA LEU A 28 15.23 6.66 -9.24
C LEU A 28 13.86 6.01 -9.00
N ALA A 29 12.88 6.75 -8.50
CA ALA A 29 11.51 6.27 -8.35
C ALA A 29 10.86 5.94 -9.71
N TYR A 30 10.99 6.83 -10.70
CA TYR A 30 10.49 6.55 -12.05
C TYR A 30 11.16 5.32 -12.68
N GLU A 31 12.47 5.17 -12.50
CA GLU A 31 13.21 4.01 -13.00
C GLU A 31 12.78 2.70 -12.32
N ALA A 32 12.61 2.72 -11.00
CA ALA A 32 12.15 1.57 -10.24
C ALA A 32 10.72 1.16 -10.64
N VAL A 33 9.80 2.13 -10.75
CA VAL A 33 8.42 1.86 -11.17
C VAL A 33 8.36 1.40 -12.62
N GLY A 34 9.13 2.02 -13.52
CA GLY A 34 9.23 1.60 -14.92
C GLY A 34 9.64 0.14 -15.04
N ARG A 35 10.74 -0.26 -14.39
CA ARG A 35 11.19 -1.67 -14.35
C ARG A 35 10.11 -2.61 -13.80
N MET A 36 9.38 -2.18 -12.78
CA MET A 36 8.33 -2.98 -12.15
C MET A 36 7.15 -3.26 -13.09
N ILE A 37 6.68 -2.24 -13.83
CA ILE A 37 5.52 -2.39 -14.74
C ILE A 37 5.93 -2.81 -16.17
N GLY A 38 7.23 -2.96 -16.43
CA GLY A 38 7.78 -3.32 -17.74
C GLY A 38 7.79 -2.16 -18.74
N THR A 39 7.98 -0.92 -18.27
CA THR A 39 8.09 0.29 -19.10
C THR A 39 9.37 1.08 -18.76
N THR A 40 9.57 2.22 -19.43
CA THR A 40 10.75 3.07 -19.20
C THR A 40 10.47 4.18 -18.18
N ALA A 41 11.50 4.67 -17.50
CA ALA A 41 11.39 5.82 -16.60
C ALA A 41 10.79 7.07 -17.29
N SER A 42 11.14 7.28 -18.57
CA SER A 42 10.59 8.36 -19.40
C SER A 42 9.10 8.19 -19.63
N TRP A 43 8.63 6.96 -19.90
CA TRP A 43 7.20 6.66 -20.02
C TRP A 43 6.46 6.99 -18.72
N VAL A 44 6.96 6.53 -17.57
CA VAL A 44 6.35 6.79 -16.26
C VAL A 44 6.25 8.30 -15.98
N ARG A 45 7.34 9.04 -16.21
CA ARG A 45 7.37 10.49 -16.03
C ARG A 45 6.33 11.20 -16.90
N LYS A 46 6.22 10.81 -18.18
CA LYS A 46 5.23 11.38 -19.11
C LYS A 46 3.81 11.03 -18.69
N PHE A 47 3.57 9.77 -18.31
CA PHE A 47 2.26 9.28 -17.90
C PHE A 47 1.74 10.00 -16.64
N VAL A 48 2.58 10.11 -15.61
CA VAL A 48 2.24 10.86 -14.37
C VAL A 48 2.10 12.36 -14.65
N GLY A 49 2.89 12.91 -15.57
CA GLY A 49 2.79 14.28 -16.03
C GLY A 49 1.60 14.56 -16.95
N ASN A 50 0.66 13.62 -17.11
CA ASN A 50 -0.51 13.71 -17.99
C ASN A 50 -0.17 14.03 -19.46
N GLN A 51 1.04 13.67 -19.90
CA GLN A 51 1.43 13.81 -21.29
C GLN A 51 0.88 12.65 -22.12
N PRO A 52 0.59 12.87 -23.42
CA PRO A 52 0.07 11.83 -24.29
C PRO A 52 1.09 10.70 -24.46
N VAL A 53 0.76 9.54 -23.92
CA VAL A 53 1.49 8.29 -24.11
C VAL A 53 0.50 7.16 -24.39
N ARG A 54 0.91 6.18 -25.20
CA ARG A 54 0.09 4.99 -25.40
C ARG A 54 0.07 4.16 -24.12
N LEU A 55 -1.13 3.78 -23.71
CA LEU A 55 -1.39 2.84 -22.63
C LEU A 55 -2.03 1.61 -23.25
N ASP A 56 -1.24 0.55 -23.39
CA ASP A 56 -1.71 -0.72 -23.90
C ASP A 56 -2.41 -1.50 -22.77
N ALA A 57 -3.33 -2.41 -23.16
CA ALA A 57 -4.10 -3.20 -22.20
C ALA A 57 -3.19 -4.01 -21.26
N ASP A 58 -2.12 -4.61 -21.79
CA ASP A 58 -1.16 -5.39 -20.99
C ASP A 58 -0.41 -4.52 -19.97
N THR A 59 -0.08 -3.28 -20.35
CA THR A 59 0.57 -2.32 -19.45
C THR A 59 -0.40 -1.92 -18.34
N PHE A 60 -1.68 -1.70 -18.66
CA PHE A 60 -2.71 -1.44 -17.66
C PHE A 60 -2.89 -2.61 -16.67
N LEU A 61 -2.93 -3.85 -17.16
CA LEU A 61 -3.04 -5.05 -16.32
C LEU A 61 -1.81 -5.22 -15.43
N ARG A 62 -0.61 -5.00 -15.96
CA ARG A 62 0.64 -5.01 -15.18
C ARG A 62 0.67 -3.95 -14.10
N ILE A 63 0.19 -2.73 -14.39
CA ILE A 63 0.06 -1.65 -13.40
C ILE A 63 -0.87 -2.10 -12.26
N ARG A 64 -2.04 -2.64 -12.57
CA ARG A 64 -3.00 -3.11 -11.55
C ARG A 64 -2.43 -4.24 -10.70
N ALA A 65 -1.83 -5.25 -11.32
CA ALA A 65 -1.22 -6.38 -10.61
C ALA A 65 -0.07 -5.93 -9.70
N SER A 66 0.81 -5.05 -10.21
CA SER A 66 1.91 -4.49 -9.44
C SER A 66 1.42 -3.65 -8.26
N TYR A 67 0.40 -2.83 -8.48
CA TYR A 67 -0.21 -2.03 -7.42
C TYR A 67 -0.78 -2.91 -6.29
N GLN A 68 -1.55 -3.94 -6.65
CA GLN A 68 -2.17 -4.84 -5.70
C GLN A 68 -1.13 -5.61 -4.88
N ALA A 69 -0.13 -6.22 -5.54
CA ALA A 69 0.94 -6.93 -4.86
C ALA A 69 1.77 -6.03 -3.90
N ASN A 70 1.93 -4.75 -4.24
CA ASN A 70 2.59 -3.80 -3.35
C ASN A 70 1.70 -3.38 -2.17
N CYS A 71 0.40 -3.21 -2.37
CA CYS A 71 -0.53 -2.96 -1.28
C CYS A 71 -0.52 -4.09 -0.25
N ASP A 72 -0.61 -5.34 -0.70
CA ASP A 72 -0.57 -6.51 0.19
C ASP A 72 0.74 -6.55 0.99
N ARG A 73 1.88 -6.28 0.32
CA ARG A 73 3.19 -6.19 0.97
C ARG A 73 3.27 -5.03 1.97
N TRP A 74 2.75 -3.85 1.63
CA TRP A 74 2.79 -2.69 2.52
C TRP A 74 1.90 -2.86 3.75
N ASP A 75 0.76 -3.52 3.60
CA ASP A 75 -0.11 -3.84 4.74
C ASP A 75 0.57 -4.88 5.64
N ALA A 76 1.22 -5.91 5.07
CA ALA A 76 2.02 -6.86 5.84
C ALA A 76 3.18 -6.18 6.60
N GLN A 77 3.94 -5.31 5.95
CA GLN A 77 5.01 -4.54 6.60
C GLN A 77 4.47 -3.65 7.73
N ALA A 78 3.31 -3.02 7.53
CA ALA A 78 2.69 -2.18 8.55
C ALA A 78 2.21 -2.99 9.76
N ASP A 79 1.81 -4.24 9.56
CA ASP A 79 1.44 -5.15 10.64
C ASP A 79 2.66 -5.66 11.40
N GLU A 80 3.77 -5.96 10.71
CA GLU A 80 5.08 -6.25 11.33
C GLU A 80 5.59 -5.06 12.15
N ASP A 81 5.58 -3.85 11.60
CA ASP A 81 5.99 -2.63 12.29
C ASP A 81 5.14 -2.38 13.54
N ARG A 82 3.82 -2.65 13.44
CA ARG A 82 2.90 -2.55 14.59
C ARG A 82 3.20 -3.61 15.64
N ALA A 83 3.46 -4.85 15.24
CA ALA A 83 3.82 -5.94 16.14
C ALA A 83 5.16 -5.63 16.85
N ALA A 84 6.16 -5.15 16.12
CA ALA A 84 7.44 -4.72 16.67
C ALA A 84 7.27 -3.56 17.66
N PHE A 85 6.46 -2.56 17.32
CA PHE A 85 6.15 -1.46 18.25
C PHE A 85 5.52 -1.95 19.55
N PHE A 86 4.57 -2.90 19.48
CA PHE A 86 3.98 -3.49 20.68
C PHE A 86 4.98 -4.35 21.48
N ALA A 87 5.84 -5.10 20.80
CA ALA A 87 6.90 -5.89 21.44
C ALA A 87 7.90 -5.00 22.20
N LEU A 88 8.19 -3.80 21.69
CA LEU A 88 9.02 -2.78 22.35
C LEU A 88 8.29 -2.03 23.49
N GLY A 89 7.06 -2.42 23.86
CA GLY A 89 6.31 -1.83 24.97
C GLY A 89 5.39 -0.68 24.58
N GLY A 90 5.07 -0.51 23.29
CA GLY A 90 4.20 0.53 22.74
C GLY A 90 2.72 0.53 23.20
N GLY A 91 2.39 -0.26 24.22
CA GLY A 91 1.04 -0.43 24.76
C GLY A 91 0.79 0.22 26.12
N ARG A 92 1.57 1.23 26.57
CA ARG A 92 1.20 1.98 27.79
C ARG A 92 -0.05 2.81 27.50
N ARG A 93 -1.20 2.26 27.89
CA ARG A 93 -2.54 2.86 27.79
C ARG A 93 -2.54 4.28 28.37
N CYS A 94 -2.92 5.25 27.54
CA CYS A 94 -3.36 6.58 27.98
C CYS A 94 -4.77 6.51 28.59
N ASN A 95 -4.99 5.70 29.62
CA ASN A 95 -6.21 5.75 30.42
C ASN A 95 -5.83 6.13 31.86
N GLY A 96 -5.51 7.42 32.03
CA GLY A 96 -5.48 8.06 33.33
C GLY A 96 -6.67 9.00 33.42
N SER A 97 -7.78 8.52 33.98
CA SER A 97 -8.82 9.39 34.53
C SER A 97 -8.26 10.02 35.80
N GLY A 98 -7.56 11.15 35.65
CA GLY A 98 -6.94 11.86 36.77
C GLY A 98 -6.08 13.00 36.23
N HIS A 99 -6.23 14.17 36.84
CA HIS A 99 -5.72 15.48 36.40
C HIS A 99 -4.19 15.63 36.48
N GLU A 100 -3.43 14.79 35.78
CA GLU A 100 -1.98 15.00 35.62
C GLU A 100 -1.54 14.56 34.22
N ARG A 101 -1.27 15.55 33.37
CA ARG A 101 -0.67 15.35 32.04
C ARG A 101 0.77 14.87 32.23
N ALA A 102 0.99 13.56 32.13
CA ALA A 102 2.34 13.01 32.00
C ALA A 102 3.01 13.51 30.69
N PRO A 103 4.29 13.93 30.71
CA PRO A 103 5.02 14.29 29.51
C PRO A 103 5.38 13.00 28.77
N GLY A 104 4.73 12.75 27.63
CA GLY A 104 4.95 11.54 26.84
C GLY A 104 3.77 11.17 25.92
N CYS A 105 2.59 11.74 26.15
CA CYS A 105 1.40 11.53 25.30
C CYS A 105 1.42 12.37 24.00
N GLY A 106 2.61 12.61 23.44
CA GLY A 106 2.83 13.31 22.18
C GLY A 106 3.52 12.39 21.19
N GLY A 107 2.94 11.21 20.96
CA GLY A 107 3.43 10.30 19.93
C GLY A 107 3.32 10.99 18.59
N ARG A 108 4.45 11.52 18.07
CA ARG A 108 4.61 11.76 16.65
C ARG A 108 4.23 10.44 16.00
N ARG A 109 3.04 10.38 15.39
CA ARG A 109 2.64 9.29 14.51
C ARG A 109 3.85 9.04 13.62
N ALA A 110 4.49 7.92 13.87
CA ALA A 110 5.35 7.24 12.94
C ALA A 110 5.05 7.68 11.50
N SER A 111 5.92 8.53 10.95
CA SER A 111 5.73 9.17 9.64
C SER A 111 5.74 8.17 8.47
N TYR A 112 5.75 6.87 8.76
CA TYR A 112 5.65 5.77 7.81
C TYR A 112 4.21 5.37 7.47
N ALA A 113 3.19 5.85 8.20
CA ALA A 113 1.77 5.67 7.85
C ALA A 113 1.28 6.86 6.99
N ARG A 114 0.79 6.80 5.75
CA ARG A 114 0.30 5.75 4.83
C ARG A 114 0.14 6.43 3.44
N PRO A 115 0.19 5.71 2.31
CA PRO A 115 -0.75 5.91 1.22
C PRO A 115 -1.80 4.77 1.17
N ALA A 116 -1.88 3.94 2.20
CA ALA A 116 -2.88 2.88 2.33
C ALA A 116 -4.34 3.37 2.45
N SER A 117 -4.62 4.66 2.22
CA SER A 117 -5.96 5.11 1.86
C SER A 117 -6.37 4.69 0.45
N LEU A 118 -5.41 4.36 -0.43
CA LEU A 118 -5.68 3.89 -1.80
C LEU A 118 -5.73 2.35 -1.90
N CYS A 119 -5.07 1.63 -1.00
CA CYS A 119 -5.10 0.16 -0.95
C CYS A 119 -6.42 -0.40 -0.39
N ARG A 120 -7.13 0.39 0.44
CA ARG A 120 -8.41 0.00 1.08
C ARG A 120 -9.62 0.22 0.18
N GLY A 121 -9.52 -0.18 -1.10
CA GLY A 121 -10.52 0.13 -2.13
C GLY A 121 -10.97 -1.05 -3.00
N GLY A 122 -10.65 -2.31 -2.64
CA GLY A 122 -10.95 -3.44 -3.53
C GLY A 122 -10.99 -4.81 -2.85
N SER A 123 -11.86 -5.00 -1.84
CA SER A 123 -12.38 -6.33 -1.47
C SER A 123 -13.65 -6.17 -0.61
N ALA A 124 -14.73 -5.74 -1.26
CA ALA A 124 -16.07 -6.05 -0.81
C ALA A 124 -16.57 -7.17 -1.74
N GLY A 125 -16.63 -8.41 -1.25
CA GLY A 125 -17.20 -9.54 -1.97
C GLY A 125 -16.56 -10.89 -1.61
N GLY A 126 -17.13 -11.58 -0.63
CA GLY A 126 -16.77 -12.97 -0.35
C GLY A 126 -17.12 -13.48 1.06
N SER A 127 -18.35 -13.25 1.51
CA SER A 127 -18.91 -14.00 2.64
C SER A 127 -18.97 -15.49 2.33
N GLY A 128 -18.55 -16.31 3.29
CA GLY A 128 -19.18 -17.62 3.57
C GLY A 128 -18.66 -18.81 2.78
N ARG A 129 -17.90 -19.66 3.46
CA ARG A 129 -18.34 -21.04 3.73
C ARG A 129 -17.51 -21.63 4.87
N ALA A 130 -18.14 -21.69 6.04
CA ALA A 130 -17.95 -22.80 6.94
C ALA A 130 -18.27 -24.08 6.16
N VAL A 131 -17.30 -24.99 6.08
CA VAL A 131 -17.58 -26.41 5.88
C VAL A 131 -17.07 -27.11 7.12
N THR A 132 -18.03 -27.47 7.95
CA THR A 132 -17.97 -28.65 8.78
C THR A 132 -17.47 -29.83 7.94
N ASP A 133 -16.45 -30.53 8.40
CA ASP A 133 -16.33 -31.95 8.14
C ASP A 133 -16.04 -32.64 9.48
N ALA A 134 -17.07 -33.31 9.96
CA ALA A 134 -16.99 -34.28 11.04
C ALA A 134 -16.98 -35.67 10.39
N ALA A 135 -16.17 -36.56 10.99
CA ALA A 135 -16.05 -38.00 10.76
C ALA A 135 -15.09 -38.44 9.65
N GLN A 136 -13.97 -39.09 10.04
CA GLN A 136 -13.80 -40.55 9.89
C GLN A 136 -12.33 -40.99 10.15
N SER A 137 -12.07 -41.65 11.28
CA SER A 137 -11.35 -42.95 11.29
C SER A 137 -11.12 -43.45 12.71
N MET A 138 -11.87 -44.50 13.05
CA MET A 138 -11.48 -45.50 14.02
C MET A 138 -10.12 -46.09 13.63
N ARG A 139 -9.20 -46.19 14.59
CA ARG A 139 -8.34 -47.36 14.82
C ARG A 139 -8.10 -47.50 16.30
#